data_AF-A0A4U1CIB7-F1
#
_entry.id   AF-A0A4U1CIB7-F1
#
_cell.length_a   1.000
_cell.length_b   1.000
_cell.length_c   1.000
_cell.angle_alpha   90.00
_cell.angle_beta   90.00
_cell.angle_gamma   90.00
#
_symmetry.space_group_name_H-M   'P 1'
#
loop_
_entity.id
_entity.type
_entity.pdbx_description
1 polymer ?
#
loop_
_entity_poly.entity_id
_entity_poly.type
_entity_poly.pdbx_seq_one_letter_code
_entity_poly.pdbx_strand_id
1 'polypeptide(L)'
;MTAELIEKEAIDVTKIIPADTKLSEELINRLASAPRLGNEFKAKATIEFNTTEGPKRVYTTVWSVTEKYIQLKNNIHIPIKCVIDIEF
;
A
#
# COMPACT_ATOMS: atom_id res chain seq x y z
N MET A 1 -10.12 -6.73 -14.15
CA MET A 1 -10.46 -6.87 -12.72
C MET A 1 -10.10 -5.55 -12.07
N THR A 2 -11.09 -4.76 -11.68
CA THR A 2 -10.90 -3.38 -11.19
C THR A 2 -10.85 -3.45 -9.67
N ALA A 3 -9.70 -3.16 -9.07
CA ALA A 3 -9.60 -3.13 -7.61
C ALA A 3 -10.42 -1.95 -7.07
N GLU A 4 -11.18 -2.20 -6.00
CA GLU A 4 -12.10 -1.21 -5.43
C GLU A 4 -11.32 -0.14 -4.67
N LEU A 5 -11.56 1.14 -5.00
CA LEU A 5 -10.97 2.26 -4.27
C LEU A 5 -11.69 2.41 -2.93
N ILE A 6 -10.97 2.15 -1.85
CA ILE A 6 -11.44 2.33 -0.49
C ILE A 6 -10.70 3.47 0.20
N GLU A 7 -11.38 4.10 1.15
CA GLU A 7 -10.75 5.08 2.01
C GLU A 7 -9.81 4.40 3.00
N LYS A 8 -8.75 5.11 3.40
CA LYS A 8 -7.76 4.59 4.35
C LYS A 8 -8.41 4.08 5.64
N GLU A 9 -9.47 4.73 6.12
CA GLU A 9 -10.17 4.34 7.35
C GLU A 9 -11.02 3.08 7.19
N ALA A 10 -11.39 2.73 5.97
CA ALA A 10 -12.09 1.50 5.62
C ALA A 10 -11.13 0.32 5.41
N ILE A 11 -9.82 0.50 5.60
CA ILE A 11 -8.83 -0.58 5.51
C ILE A 11 -9.00 -1.49 6.72
N ASP A 12 -9.61 -2.63 6.47
CA ASP A 12 -9.76 -3.68 7.46
C ASP A 12 -8.48 -4.53 7.50
N VAL A 13 -7.55 -4.16 8.39
CA VAL A 13 -6.24 -4.83 8.52
C VAL A 13 -6.34 -6.33 8.83
N THR A 14 -7.49 -6.78 9.35
CA THR A 14 -7.76 -8.18 9.66
C THR A 14 -8.06 -9.02 8.42
N LYS A 15 -8.52 -8.37 7.35
CA LYS A 15 -8.86 -8.99 6.06
C LYS A 15 -7.71 -8.96 5.06
N ILE A 16 -6.53 -8.46 5.43
CA ILE A 16 -5.40 -8.37 4.52
C ILE A 16 -4.71 -9.74 4.38
N ILE A 17 -4.59 -10.22 3.15
CA ILE A 17 -3.92 -11.49 2.84
C ILE A 17 -2.66 -11.25 2.02
N PRO A 18 -1.61 -12.08 2.17
CA PRO A 18 -0.46 -12.01 1.28
C PRO A 18 -0.92 -12.14 -0.18
N ALA A 19 -0.37 -11.30 -1.06
CA ALA A 19 -0.51 -11.48 -2.48
C ALA A 19 0.32 -12.71 -2.86
N ASP A 20 -0.28 -13.62 -3.61
CA ASP A 20 0.42 -14.79 -4.16
C ASP A 20 1.48 -14.37 -5.21
N THR A 21 1.35 -13.14 -5.72
CA THR A 21 2.32 -12.48 -6.58
C THR A 21 3.61 -12.15 -5.83
N LYS A 22 4.74 -12.61 -6.38
CA LYS A 22 6.07 -12.21 -5.91
C LYS A 22 6.22 -10.69 -5.96
N LEU A 23 6.60 -10.10 -4.84
CA LEU A 23 7.00 -8.70 -4.75
C LEU A 23 8.20 -8.49 -5.69
N SER A 24 7.99 -7.78 -6.79
CA SER A 24 9.06 -7.51 -7.76
C SER A 24 10.06 -6.50 -7.17
N GLU A 25 11.33 -6.61 -7.55
CA GLU A 25 12.38 -5.66 -7.10
C GLU A 25 12.02 -4.21 -7.45
N GLU A 26 11.34 -4.01 -8.57
CA GLU A 26 10.84 -2.69 -9.00
C GLU A 26 9.81 -2.14 -7.99
N LEU A 27 8.84 -2.96 -7.58
CA LEU A 27 7.82 -2.59 -6.59
C LEU A 27 8.46 -2.23 -5.25
N ILE A 28 9.46 -3.00 -4.80
CA ILE A 28 10.21 -2.71 -3.57
C ILE A 28 10.89 -1.35 -3.67
N ASN A 29 11.54 -1.04 -4.79
CA ASN A 29 12.17 0.27 -5.02
C ASN A 29 11.15 1.42 -5.03
N ARG A 30 9.97 1.21 -5.65
CA ARG A 30 8.89 2.20 -5.65
C ARG A 30 8.33 2.42 -4.24
N LEU A 31 8.12 1.34 -3.48
CA LEU A 31 7.70 1.40 -2.08
C LEU A 31 8.73 2.14 -1.22
N ALA A 32 10.03 1.85 -1.37
CA ALA A 32 11.09 2.57 -0.67
C ALA A 32 11.10 4.07 -0.99
N SER A 33 10.66 4.46 -2.19
CA SER A 33 10.54 5.85 -2.64
C SER A 33 9.21 6.52 -2.24
N ALA A 34 8.18 5.76 -1.91
CA ALA A 34 6.87 6.28 -1.53
C ALA A 34 6.86 7.20 -0.29
N PRO A 35 7.58 6.93 0.82
CA PRO A 35 7.63 7.86 1.96
C PRO A 35 8.33 9.17 1.59
N ARG A 36 9.30 9.10 0.67
CA ARG A 36 9.96 10.27 0.08
C ARG A 36 8.93 11.15 -0.64
N LEU A 37 8.06 10.54 -1.42
CA LEU A 37 6.97 11.23 -2.12
C LEU A 37 5.99 11.92 -1.15
N GLY A 38 5.66 11.25 -0.05
CA GLY A 38 4.80 11.82 0.98
C GLY A 38 5.45 12.95 1.77
N ASN A 39 6.73 12.81 2.12
CA ASN A 39 7.45 13.76 2.97
C ASN A 39 8.01 14.96 2.19
N GLU A 40 8.65 14.73 1.04
CA GLU A 40 9.26 15.79 0.22
C GLU A 40 8.22 16.45 -0.69
N PHE A 41 7.38 15.65 -1.35
CA PHE A 41 6.47 16.16 -2.38
C PHE A 41 5.05 16.43 -1.87
N LYS A 42 4.75 16.07 -0.61
CA LYS A 42 3.40 16.15 -0.01
C LYS A 42 2.32 15.52 -0.90
N ALA A 43 2.72 14.52 -1.68
CA ALA A 43 1.87 13.83 -2.63
C ALA A 43 1.19 12.62 -1.98
N LYS A 44 0.19 12.10 -2.66
CA LYS A 44 -0.53 10.88 -2.28
C LYS A 44 -0.23 9.80 -3.31
N ALA A 45 -0.02 8.59 -2.85
CA ALA A 45 0.14 7.42 -3.68
C ALA A 45 -1.13 6.56 -3.63
N THR A 46 -1.42 5.92 -4.75
CA THR A 46 -2.41 4.85 -4.86
C THR A 46 -1.70 3.53 -4.60
N ILE A 47 -2.05 2.87 -3.50
CA ILE A 47 -1.49 1.54 -3.17
C ILE A 47 -2.56 0.50 -3.42
N GLU A 48 -2.27 -0.47 -4.28
CA GLU A 48 -3.10 -1.64 -4.51
C GLU A 48 -2.61 -2.79 -3.64
N PHE A 49 -3.52 -3.45 -2.94
CA PHE A 49 -3.20 -4.58 -2.08
C PHE A 49 -4.32 -5.63 -2.07
N ASN A 50 -3.95 -6.87 -1.75
CA ASN A 50 -4.87 -7.99 -1.75
C ASN A 50 -5.55 -8.15 -0.38
N THR A 51 -6.86 -8.43 -0.41
CA THR A 51 -7.66 -8.73 0.78
C THR A 51 -8.48 -10.00 0.58
N THR A 52 -9.06 -10.53 1.65
CA THR A 52 -9.96 -11.70 1.59
C THR A 52 -11.17 -11.49 0.69
N GLU A 53 -11.60 -10.24 0.51
CA GLU A 53 -12.72 -9.85 -0.36
C GLU A 53 -12.29 -9.55 -1.80
N GLY A 54 -10.98 -9.55 -2.08
CA GLY A 54 -10.40 -9.21 -3.39
C GLY A 54 -9.38 -8.07 -3.32
N PRO A 55 -8.86 -7.63 -4.48
CA PRO A 55 -7.91 -6.54 -4.55
C PRO A 55 -8.58 -5.19 -4.24
N LYS A 56 -7.98 -4.42 -3.32
CA LYS A 56 -8.44 -3.09 -2.92
C LYS A 56 -7.34 -2.06 -3.16
N ARG A 57 -7.73 -0.82 -3.43
CA ARG A 57 -6.83 0.32 -3.63
C ARG A 57 -7.09 1.37 -2.57
N VAL A 58 -6.03 2.01 -2.07
CA VAL A 58 -6.15 3.18 -1.19
C VAL A 58 -5.38 4.35 -1.77
N TYR A 59 -5.99 5.53 -1.76
CA TYR A 59 -5.33 6.78 -2.14
C TYR A 59 -4.91 7.57 -0.91
N THR A 60 -3.64 7.49 -0.52
CA THR A 60 -3.15 8.12 0.71
C THR A 60 -1.67 8.42 0.68
N THR A 61 -1.19 9.18 1.67
CA THR A 61 0.22 9.51 1.81
C THR A 61 0.93 8.43 2.60
N VAL A 62 1.98 7.87 2.01
CA VAL A 62 2.91 6.96 2.70
C VAL A 62 3.81 7.77 3.63
N TRP A 63 3.87 7.38 4.90
CA TRP A 63 4.69 8.05 5.91
C TRP A 63 6.02 7.32 6.13
N SER A 64 5.98 5.99 6.14
CA SER A 64 7.18 5.16 6.28
C SER A 64 6.96 3.80 5.63
N VAL A 65 8.04 3.21 5.13
CA VAL A 65 8.03 1.85 4.58
C VAL A 65 9.12 1.07 5.28
N THR A 66 8.75 -0.14 5.71
CA THR A 66 9.68 -1.11 6.30
C THR A 66 9.68 -2.38 5.45
N GLU A 67 10.59 -3.29 5.75
CA GLU A 67 10.68 -4.60 5.10
C GLU A 67 9.52 -5.54 5.43
N LYS A 68 8.64 -5.16 6.38
CA LYS A 68 7.49 -5.99 6.78
C LYS A 68 6.16 -5.32 6.46
N TYR A 69 6.08 -4.00 6.63
CA TYR A 69 4.85 -3.23 6.44
C TYR A 69 5.11 -1.78 6.03
N ILE A 70 4.10 -1.18 5.42
CA ILE A 70 4.00 0.23 5.08
C ILE A 70 3.15 0.91 6.12
N GLN A 71 3.63 2.04 6.63
CA GLN A 71 2.90 2.92 7.51
C GLN A 71 2.35 4.09 6.71
N LEU A 72 1.03 4.22 6.72
CA LEU A 72 0.29 5.29 6.08
C LEU A 72 -0.05 6.37 7.10
N LYS A 73 -0.40 7.54 6.59
CA LYS A 73 -1.02 8.59 7.41
C LYS A 73 -2.27 8.02 8.10
N ASN A 74 -2.47 8.35 9.39
CA ASN A 74 -3.54 7.84 10.27
C ASN A 74 -3.23 6.51 11.01
N ASN A 75 -1.94 6.19 11.23
CA ASN A 75 -1.51 4.99 12.00
C ASN A 75 -1.94 3.65 11.37
N ILE A 76 -2.09 3.62 10.05
CA ILE A 76 -2.52 2.41 9.33
C ILE A 76 -1.29 1.66 8.83
N HIS A 77 -1.24 0.37 9.13
CA HIS A 77 -0.13 -0.51 8.78
C HIS A 77 -0.60 -1.55 7.76
N ILE A 78 -0.01 -1.52 6.57
CA ILE A 78 -0.28 -2.49 5.50
C ILE A 78 0.95 -3.39 5.32
N PRO A 79 0.86 -4.70 5.49
CA PRO A 79 1.96 -5.62 5.22
C PRO A 79 2.50 -5.48 3.79
N ILE A 80 3.81 -5.43 3.57
CA ILE A 80 4.34 -5.30 2.19
C ILE A 80 3.97 -6.53 1.34
N LYS A 81 3.83 -7.69 1.98
CA LYS A 81 3.50 -8.97 1.35
C LYS A 81 2.13 -8.99 0.66
N CYS A 82 1.21 -8.08 1.01
CA CYS A 82 -0.10 -8.01 0.37
C CYS A 82 -0.16 -6.97 -0.74
N VAL A 83 0.86 -6.13 -0.89
CA VAL A 83 0.88 -5.07 -1.89
C VAL A 83 1.03 -5.71 -3.25
N ILE A 84 0.10 -5.36 -4.14
CA ILE A 84 0.08 -5.80 -5.53
C ILE A 84 0.85 -4.77 -6.37
N ASP A 85 0.54 -3.49 -6.19
CA ASP A 85 1.17 -2.41 -6.94
C ASP A 85 1.11 -1.06 -6.19
N ILE A 86 1.95 -0.10 -6.60
CA ILE A 86 1.91 1.27 -6.11
C ILE A 86 2.12 2.27 -7.26
N GLU A 87 1.17 3.19 -7.41
CA GLU A 87 1.20 4.28 -8.39
C GLU A 87 1.16 5.65 -7.71
N PHE A 88 1.91 6.61 -8.24
CA PHE A 88 1.95 7.99 -7.76
C PHE A 88 2.41 8.95 -8.85
#